data_AF-A0A7R9MPS3-F1
#
_entry.id   AF-A0A7R9MPS3-F1
#
_cell.length_a   1.000
_cell.length_b   1.000
_cell.length_c   1.000
_cell.angle_alpha   90.00
_cell.angle_beta   90.00
_cell.angle_gamma   90.00
#
_symmetry.space_group_name_H-M   'P 1'
#
loop_
_entity.id
_entity.type
_entity.pdbx_description
1 polymer ?
#
loop_
_entity_poly.entity_id
_entity_poly.type
_entity_poly.pdbx_seq_one_letter_code
_entity_poly.pdbx_strand_id
1 'polypeptide(L)'
;VAESKWVESAGTYFHREGQEYKDQRTYVDLVYKMPDQYCDKCMGPGDHVIPFEFTLPDEGIPSSFEGPNGSIHYYITANIDQAHKISYKFTVDSPMQTNFKVSVGGSVEKVFDFPSIGSGIMRLHASLVKKGFAPGDTIAVHCTVENHSTVDATPRVTLYETQVYMCGERHKSLQAAITGPELGHTVGQQTCDT
;
A
#
# COMPACT_ATOMS: atom_id res chain seq x y z
N VAL A 1 -5.66 15.66 -1.01
CA VAL A 1 -6.94 15.04 -1.36
C VAL A 1 -6.68 13.62 -1.80
N ALA A 2 -7.45 12.67 -1.27
CA ALA A 2 -7.49 11.30 -1.72
C ALA A 2 -8.82 11.02 -2.40
N GLU A 3 -8.78 10.29 -3.50
CA GLU A 3 -9.94 9.96 -4.31
C GLU A 3 -9.94 8.48 -4.63
N SER A 4 -11.13 7.88 -4.60
CA SER A 4 -11.35 6.54 -5.11
C SER A 4 -12.49 6.56 -6.11
N LYS A 5 -12.37 5.77 -7.17
CA LYS A 5 -13.40 5.68 -8.21
C LYS A 5 -13.31 4.37 -8.96
N TRP A 6 -14.43 3.66 -9.09
CA TRP A 6 -14.53 2.49 -9.97
C TRP A 6 -15.96 2.22 -10.40
N VAL A 7 -16.11 1.38 -11.42
CA VAL A 7 -17.41 0.89 -11.91
C VAL A 7 -17.48 -0.61 -11.74
N GLU A 8 -18.61 -1.11 -11.25
CA GLU A 8 -18.94 -2.54 -11.19
C GLU A 8 -20.13 -2.84 -12.10
N SER A 9 -19.92 -3.67 -13.12
CA SER A 9 -21.00 -4.20 -13.93
C SER A 9 -21.56 -5.47 -13.28
N ALA A 10 -22.88 -5.51 -13.06
CA ALA A 10 -23.58 -6.76 -12.82
C ALA A 10 -23.40 -7.63 -14.06
N GLY A 11 -22.58 -8.69 -14.00
CA GLY A 11 -22.12 -9.47 -15.16
C GLY A 11 -23.19 -10.28 -15.92
N THR A 12 -24.38 -9.73 -16.15
CA THR A 12 -25.44 -10.33 -16.97
C THR A 12 -25.57 -9.58 -18.30
N TYR A 13 -25.81 -10.33 -19.37
CA TYR A 13 -25.89 -9.83 -20.76
C TYR A 13 -26.89 -8.68 -20.98
N PHE A 14 -27.81 -8.43 -20.04
CA PHE A 14 -28.91 -7.48 -20.16
C PHE A 14 -28.73 -6.19 -19.33
N HIS A 15 -27.71 -6.08 -18.48
CA HIS A 15 -27.42 -4.88 -17.69
C HIS A 15 -26.08 -4.28 -18.11
N ARG A 16 -26.11 -3.37 -19.10
CA ARG A 16 -24.92 -2.69 -19.63
C ARG A 16 -24.44 -1.52 -18.79
N GLU A 17 -25.28 -0.97 -17.90
CA GLU A 17 -24.91 0.16 -17.05
C GLU A 17 -24.34 -0.38 -15.74
N GLY A 18 -23.02 -0.24 -15.59
CA GLY A 18 -22.34 -0.56 -14.34
C GLY A 18 -22.64 0.50 -13.28
N GLN A 19 -22.70 0.07 -12.02
CA GLN A 19 -22.82 0.99 -10.90
C GLN A 19 -21.46 1.66 -10.64
N GLU A 20 -21.47 2.99 -10.62
CA GLU A 20 -20.29 3.79 -10.32
C GLU A 20 -20.20 4.04 -8.81
N TYR A 21 -18.99 3.86 -8.28
CA TYR A 21 -18.62 4.19 -6.91
C TYR A 21 -17.54 5.27 -6.94
N LYS A 22 -17.70 6.30 -6.12
CA LYS A 22 -16.75 7.40 -5.98
C LYS A 22 -16.74 7.91 -4.56
N ASP A 23 -15.55 8.12 -4.01
CA ASP A 23 -15.36 8.72 -2.70
C ASP A 23 -14.17 9.68 -2.73
N GLN A 24 -14.18 10.66 -1.82
CA GLN A 24 -13.14 11.67 -1.70
C GLN A 24 -12.92 12.02 -0.23
N ARG A 25 -11.65 12.05 0.18
CA ARG A 25 -11.24 12.36 1.55
C ARG A 25 -10.11 13.38 1.57
N THR A 26 -10.22 14.35 2.47
CA THR A 26 -9.14 15.29 2.75
C THR A 26 -8.43 14.88 4.04
N TYR A 27 -7.12 14.60 3.94
CA TYR A 27 -6.28 14.23 5.10
C TYR A 27 -5.70 15.44 5.81
N VAL A 28 -5.43 16.51 5.06
CA VAL A 28 -4.83 17.74 5.58
C VAL A 28 -5.40 18.93 4.83
N ASP A 29 -5.79 19.96 5.60
CA ASP A 29 -6.23 21.25 5.11
C ASP A 29 -5.67 22.32 6.05
N LEU A 30 -4.48 22.81 5.74
CA LEU A 30 -3.77 23.80 6.53
C LEU A 30 -3.88 25.16 5.85
N VAL A 31 -4.34 26.16 6.61
CA VAL A 31 -4.45 27.54 6.14
C VAL A 31 -3.38 28.38 6.80
N TYR A 32 -2.41 28.83 5.99
CA TYR A 32 -1.42 29.82 6.40
C TYR A 32 -1.95 31.22 6.08
N LYS A 33 -2.15 32.05 7.11
CA LYS A 33 -2.50 33.47 6.91
C LYS A 33 -1.22 34.25 6.70
N MET A 34 -1.17 35.04 5.63
CA MET A 34 -0.04 35.92 5.37
C MET A 34 0.09 36.95 6.50
N PRO A 35 1.31 37.21 6.99
CA PRO A 35 1.57 38.26 7.96
C PRO A 35 1.09 39.63 7.46
N ASP A 36 0.58 40.48 8.36
CA ASP A 36 0.01 41.79 8.03
C ASP A 36 0.98 42.73 7.29
N GLN A 37 2.29 42.52 7.43
CA GLN A 37 3.33 43.26 6.70
C GLN A 37 3.31 43.04 5.18
N TYR A 38 2.66 41.97 4.70
CA TYR A 38 2.48 41.66 3.28
C TYR A 38 1.08 42.04 2.78
N CYS A 39 0.45 43.04 3.40
CA CYS A 39 -0.86 43.52 2.98
C CYS A 39 -0.81 44.30 1.65
N ASP A 40 -1.90 44.33 0.89
CA ASP A 40 -2.00 45.10 -0.37
C ASP A 40 -1.63 46.58 -0.21
N LYS A 41 -1.93 47.19 0.95
CA LYS A 41 -1.57 48.59 1.24
C LYS A 41 -0.10 48.78 1.59
N CYS A 42 0.58 47.69 1.95
CA CYS A 42 1.96 47.64 2.42
C CYS A 42 2.93 47.35 1.26
N MET A 43 2.45 46.73 0.19
CA MET A 43 3.24 46.28 -0.96
C MET A 43 3.20 47.31 -2.10
N GLY A 44 4.35 47.88 -2.45
CA GLY A 44 4.50 48.76 -3.61
C GLY A 44 4.62 47.97 -4.93
N PRO A 45 4.68 48.64 -6.10
CA PRO A 45 4.94 47.98 -7.37
C PRO A 45 6.34 47.34 -7.38
N GLY A 46 6.45 46.14 -7.94
CA GLY A 46 7.72 45.40 -8.07
C GLY A 46 7.55 43.90 -7.82
N ASP A 47 8.67 43.19 -7.84
CA ASP A 47 8.72 41.76 -7.53
C ASP A 47 8.84 41.57 -6.02
N HIS A 48 7.98 40.71 -5.47
CA HIS A 48 7.94 40.42 -4.05
C HIS A 48 8.15 38.93 -3.81
N VAL A 49 8.97 38.61 -2.81
CA VAL A 49 9.20 37.24 -2.36
C VAL A 49 8.68 37.10 -0.95
N ILE A 50 7.64 36.29 -0.78
CA ILE A 50 7.00 36.05 0.51
C ILE A 50 7.35 34.62 0.95
N PRO A 51 8.29 34.44 1.90
CA PRO A 51 8.60 33.11 2.40
C PRO A 51 7.44 32.58 3.24
N PHE A 52 7.17 31.29 3.12
CA PHE A 52 6.24 30.57 3.98
C PHE A 52 6.85 29.23 4.37
N GLU A 53 6.45 28.75 5.54
CA GLU A 53 6.85 27.45 6.06
C GLU A 53 5.65 26.86 6.78
N PHE A 54 5.47 25.55 6.64
CA PHE A 54 4.48 24.80 7.38
C PHE A 54 5.02 23.39 7.63
N THR A 55 4.56 22.79 8.72
CA THR A 55 4.90 21.42 9.07
C THR A 55 3.67 20.56 8.82
N LEU A 56 3.86 19.45 8.12
CA LEU A 56 2.81 18.45 8.00
C LEU A 56 2.62 17.74 9.35
N PRO A 57 1.39 17.43 9.76
CA PRO A 57 1.12 16.55 10.89
C PRO A 57 1.91 15.23 10.82
N ASP A 58 2.52 14.83 11.95
CA ASP A 58 3.31 13.60 12.06
C ASP A 58 2.46 12.32 11.94
N GLU A 59 1.17 12.42 12.27
CA GLU A 59 0.23 11.31 12.26
C GLU A 59 -0.96 11.56 11.34
N GLY A 60 -1.52 10.49 10.78
CA GLY A 60 -2.74 10.55 9.98
C GLY A 60 -2.57 11.03 8.54
N ILE A 61 -1.35 11.32 8.10
CA ILE A 61 -1.04 11.71 6.72
C ILE A 61 -0.43 10.52 5.97
N PRO A 62 -1.14 9.94 4.99
CA PRO A 62 -0.60 8.85 4.18
C PRO A 62 0.40 9.37 3.13
N SER A 63 1.23 8.47 2.60
CA SER A 63 2.05 8.79 1.43
C SER A 63 1.18 9.14 0.22
N SER A 64 1.73 9.91 -0.70
CA SER A 64 1.16 10.09 -2.02
C SER A 64 1.05 8.76 -2.75
N PHE A 65 -0.01 8.60 -3.54
CA PHE A 65 -0.31 7.34 -4.23
C PHE A 65 -1.01 7.62 -5.56
N GLU A 66 -0.73 6.79 -6.55
CA GLU A 66 -1.40 6.78 -7.86
C GLU A 66 -1.72 5.32 -8.21
N GLY A 67 -2.97 5.03 -8.51
CA GLY A 67 -3.38 3.69 -8.92
C GLY A 67 -4.61 3.70 -9.82
N PRO A 68 -4.99 2.54 -10.39
CA PRO A 68 -6.05 2.42 -11.38
C PRO A 68 -7.44 2.90 -10.90
N ASN A 69 -7.77 2.76 -9.62
CA ASN A 69 -9.08 3.15 -9.09
C ASN A 69 -9.00 4.24 -8.01
N GLY A 70 -7.89 4.99 -7.92
CA GLY A 70 -7.76 6.02 -6.90
C GLY A 70 -6.36 6.60 -6.75
N SER A 71 -6.26 7.71 -6.04
CA SER A 71 -5.03 8.46 -5.85
C SER A 71 -5.02 9.25 -4.54
N ILE A 72 -3.83 9.68 -4.11
CA ILE A 72 -3.61 10.57 -2.96
C ILE A 72 -2.62 11.64 -3.40
N HIS A 73 -3.10 12.89 -3.54
CA HIS A 73 -2.29 14.04 -3.95
C HIS A 73 -2.29 15.13 -2.90
N TYR A 74 -1.16 15.83 -2.77
CA TYR A 74 -1.04 17.00 -1.92
C TYR A 74 -0.78 18.24 -2.77
N TYR A 75 -1.40 19.35 -2.36
CA TYR A 75 -1.32 20.62 -3.07
C TYR A 75 -1.05 21.74 -2.08
N ILE A 76 -0.16 22.66 -2.45
CA ILE A 76 -0.06 23.99 -1.84
C ILE A 76 -0.79 24.94 -2.78
N THR A 77 -1.75 25.70 -2.25
CA THR A 77 -2.48 26.70 -3.06
C THR A 77 -2.26 28.10 -2.50
N ALA A 78 -1.58 28.94 -3.28
CA ALA A 78 -1.48 30.36 -3.02
C ALA A 78 -2.73 31.06 -3.58
N ASN A 79 -3.50 31.68 -2.69
CA ASN A 79 -4.64 32.52 -3.06
C ASN A 79 -4.22 33.98 -2.91
N ILE A 80 -4.01 34.68 -4.03
CA ILE A 80 -3.58 36.09 -4.02
C ILE A 80 -4.81 36.98 -3.85
N ASP A 81 -5.87 36.69 -4.62
CA ASP A 81 -7.18 37.32 -4.48
C ASP A 81 -8.29 36.32 -4.87
N GLN A 82 -9.52 36.80 -5.08
CA GLN A 82 -10.65 35.93 -5.46
C GLN A 82 -10.50 35.29 -6.85
N ALA A 83 -9.76 35.94 -7.77
CA ALA A 83 -9.59 35.53 -9.16
C ALA A 83 -8.26 34.80 -9.42
N HIS A 84 -7.23 35.06 -8.62
CA HIS A 84 -5.88 34.57 -8.83
C HIS A 84 -5.51 33.52 -7.78
N LYS A 85 -5.47 32.26 -8.25
CA LYS A 85 -5.08 31.10 -7.47
C LYS A 85 -4.02 30.31 -8.21
N ILE A 86 -2.95 29.95 -7.53
CA ILE A 86 -1.86 29.14 -8.07
C ILE A 86 -1.69 27.93 -7.16
N SER A 87 -1.78 26.73 -7.75
CA SER A 87 -1.63 25.48 -7.02
C SER A 87 -0.41 24.71 -7.49
N TYR A 88 0.34 24.16 -6.54
CA TYR A 88 1.51 23.33 -6.77
C TYR A 88 1.32 21.96 -6.14
N LYS A 89 1.44 20.89 -6.95
CA LYS A 89 1.38 19.50 -6.47
C LYS A 89 2.75 19.10 -5.92
N PHE A 90 2.77 18.45 -4.76
CA PHE A 90 3.98 17.89 -4.17
C PHE A 90 3.74 16.46 -3.65
N THR A 91 4.83 15.72 -3.45
CA THR A 91 4.81 14.33 -2.98
C THR A 91 5.07 14.28 -1.48
N VAL A 92 4.34 13.43 -0.78
CA VAL A 92 4.55 13.12 0.63
C VAL A 92 4.93 11.66 0.75
N ASP A 93 6.01 11.38 1.47
CA ASP A 93 6.38 10.03 1.89
C ASP A 93 6.15 9.92 3.39
N SER A 94 5.22 9.07 3.80
CA SER A 94 4.95 8.86 5.22
C SER A 94 6.16 8.20 5.90
N PRO A 95 6.49 8.61 7.14
CA PRO A 95 7.64 8.09 7.83
C PRO A 95 7.51 6.58 8.13
N MET A 96 8.63 5.88 8.03
CA MET A 96 8.72 4.46 8.32
C MET A 96 8.45 4.23 9.82
N GLN A 97 7.32 3.59 10.13
CA GLN A 97 6.90 3.31 11.50
C GLN A 97 7.85 2.35 12.23
N THR A 98 7.97 2.49 13.55
CA THR A 98 8.86 1.65 14.39
C THR A 98 8.50 0.18 14.37
N ASN A 99 7.21 -0.16 14.22
CA ASN A 99 6.69 -1.52 14.09
C ASN A 99 7.26 -2.27 12.86
N PHE A 100 7.81 -1.56 11.88
CA PHE A 100 8.41 -2.16 10.70
C PHE A 100 9.71 -2.91 10.97
N LYS A 101 10.39 -2.62 12.09
CA LYS A 101 11.61 -3.31 12.50
C LYS A 101 11.36 -4.64 13.21
N VAL A 102 10.10 -4.96 13.50
CA VAL A 102 9.73 -6.18 14.22
C VAL A 102 9.68 -7.36 13.26
N SER A 103 10.25 -8.50 13.67
CA SER A 103 10.16 -9.75 12.92
C SER A 103 8.70 -10.20 12.77
N VAL A 104 8.40 -10.88 11.67
CA VAL A 104 7.08 -11.44 11.42
C VAL A 104 7.23 -12.86 10.92
N GLY A 105 6.33 -13.75 11.33
CA GLY A 105 6.32 -15.12 10.85
C GLY A 105 4.96 -15.76 11.03
N GLY A 106 4.80 -16.94 10.45
CA GLY A 106 3.59 -17.73 10.52
C GLY A 106 3.88 -19.18 10.21
N SER A 107 3.01 -20.06 10.71
CA SER A 107 3.06 -21.49 10.44
C SER A 107 1.74 -21.96 9.85
N VAL A 108 1.81 -22.91 8.93
CA VAL A 108 0.65 -23.62 8.39
C VAL A 108 0.91 -25.12 8.42
N GLU A 109 -0.12 -25.88 8.76
CA GLU A 109 -0.10 -27.35 8.73
C GLU A 109 -1.06 -27.84 7.64
N LYS A 110 -0.65 -28.85 6.89
CA LYS A 110 -1.47 -29.53 5.89
C LYS A 110 -1.46 -31.03 6.13
N VAL A 111 -2.64 -31.61 6.24
CA VAL A 111 -2.84 -33.05 6.40
C VAL A 111 -3.19 -33.66 5.05
N PHE A 112 -2.50 -34.74 4.70
CA PHE A 112 -2.77 -35.58 3.55
C PHE A 112 -3.40 -36.89 4.04
N ASP A 113 -4.59 -37.21 3.54
CA ASP A 113 -5.34 -38.42 3.92
C ASP A 113 -6.01 -39.06 2.69
N PHE A 114 -5.30 -39.08 1.56
CA PHE A 114 -5.81 -39.62 0.30
C PHE A 114 -4.99 -40.86 -0.12
N PRO A 115 -5.59 -42.06 -0.15
CA PRO A 115 -4.87 -43.33 -0.35
C PRO A 115 -4.03 -43.43 -1.63
N SER A 116 -4.40 -42.67 -2.67
CA SER A 116 -3.73 -42.69 -3.99
C SER A 116 -2.82 -41.49 -4.26
N ILE A 117 -2.80 -40.49 -3.36
CA ILE A 117 -2.05 -39.24 -3.54
C ILE A 117 -0.93 -39.15 -2.50
N GLY A 118 -1.21 -39.54 -1.26
CA GLY A 118 -0.26 -39.54 -0.17
C GLY A 118 -0.95 -39.43 1.19
N SER A 119 -0.21 -39.79 2.23
CA SER A 119 -0.66 -39.70 3.62
C SER A 119 0.35 -38.97 4.50
N GLY A 120 -0.10 -38.45 5.64
CA GLY A 120 0.75 -37.83 6.65
C GLY A 120 0.57 -36.32 6.75
N ILE A 121 1.47 -35.65 7.44
CA ILE A 121 1.33 -34.23 7.83
C ILE A 121 2.55 -33.45 7.36
N MET A 122 2.33 -32.26 6.82
CA MET A 122 3.39 -31.32 6.50
C MET A 122 3.17 -30.01 7.24
N ARG A 123 4.23 -29.50 7.90
CA ARG A 123 4.23 -28.19 8.53
C ARG A 123 5.22 -27.27 7.82
N LEU A 124 4.79 -26.06 7.57
CA LEU A 124 5.60 -25.00 6.99
C LEU A 124 5.63 -23.84 7.98
N HIS A 125 6.81 -23.41 8.38
CA HIS A 125 7.01 -22.19 9.15
C HIS A 125 7.85 -21.22 8.31
N ALA A 126 7.35 -20.00 8.12
CA ALA A 126 8.07 -18.96 7.38
C ALA A 126 8.17 -17.69 8.23
N SER A 127 9.31 -17.01 8.16
CA SER A 127 9.54 -15.76 8.89
C SER A 127 10.44 -14.79 8.14
N LEU A 128 10.29 -13.51 8.47
CA LEU A 128 11.08 -12.39 8.04
C LEU A 128 11.68 -11.70 9.26
N VAL A 129 12.92 -11.23 9.12
CA VAL A 129 13.63 -10.49 10.18
C VAL A 129 12.96 -9.15 10.53
N LYS A 130 12.22 -8.56 9.59
CA LYS A 130 11.52 -7.28 9.75
C LYS A 130 10.29 -7.24 8.81
N LYS A 131 9.36 -6.30 9.06
CA LYS A 131 8.16 -6.09 8.23
C LYS A 131 8.34 -5.02 7.15
N GLY A 132 9.18 -4.01 7.37
CA GLY A 132 9.36 -2.91 6.42
C GLY A 132 10.66 -3.02 5.63
N PHE A 133 10.53 -2.87 4.31
CA PHE A 133 11.61 -2.91 3.34
C PHE A 133 11.48 -1.68 2.44
N ALA A 134 12.60 -1.05 2.12
CA ALA A 134 12.64 0.03 1.14
C ALA A 134 12.77 -0.56 -0.28
N PRO A 135 12.36 0.18 -1.33
CA PRO A 135 12.65 -0.22 -2.71
C PRO A 135 14.16 -0.49 -2.91
N GLY A 136 14.49 -1.67 -3.43
CA GLY A 136 15.87 -2.12 -3.62
C GLY A 136 16.43 -2.98 -2.48
N ASP A 137 15.75 -3.06 -1.32
CA ASP A 137 16.13 -4.00 -0.26
C ASP A 137 15.96 -5.46 -0.73
N THR A 138 16.88 -6.34 -0.28
CA THR A 138 16.69 -7.79 -0.39
C THR A 138 15.84 -8.31 0.77
N ILE A 139 14.79 -9.05 0.46
CA ILE A 139 13.89 -9.68 1.45
C ILE A 139 14.34 -11.12 1.67
N ALA A 140 15.07 -11.37 2.77
CA ALA A 140 15.43 -12.72 3.17
C ALA A 140 14.23 -13.41 3.86
N VAL A 141 13.76 -14.52 3.28
CA VAL A 141 12.71 -15.36 3.84
C VAL A 141 13.32 -16.59 4.49
N HIS A 142 13.14 -16.75 5.79
CA HIS A 142 13.53 -17.96 6.51
C HIS A 142 12.36 -18.93 6.51
N CYS A 143 12.57 -20.14 6.03
CA CYS A 143 11.52 -21.11 5.78
C CYS A 143 11.96 -22.49 6.27
N THR A 144 11.19 -23.09 7.17
CA THR A 144 11.41 -24.43 7.70
C THR A 144 10.24 -25.31 7.31
N VAL A 145 10.55 -26.49 6.78
CA VAL A 145 9.54 -27.48 6.37
C VAL A 145 9.75 -28.77 7.14
N GLU A 146 8.74 -29.18 7.88
CA GLU A 146 8.67 -30.50 8.51
C GLU A 146 7.74 -31.37 7.68
N ASN A 147 8.31 -32.28 6.89
CA ASN A 147 7.55 -33.14 6.01
C ASN A 147 7.43 -34.55 6.61
N HIS A 148 6.35 -34.81 7.36
CA HIS A 148 5.98 -36.14 7.81
C HIS A 148 4.95 -36.79 6.88
N SER A 149 4.93 -36.39 5.60
CA SER A 149 4.08 -36.99 4.58
C SER A 149 4.85 -37.93 3.66
N THR A 150 4.11 -38.67 2.84
CA THR A 150 4.65 -39.55 1.79
C THR A 150 4.79 -38.84 0.44
N VAL A 151 4.81 -37.50 0.40
CA VAL A 151 4.91 -36.70 -0.82
C VAL A 151 6.02 -35.68 -0.66
N ASP A 152 6.82 -35.48 -1.71
CA ASP A 152 7.86 -34.45 -1.72
C ASP A 152 7.24 -33.05 -1.74
N ALA A 153 7.93 -32.10 -1.11
CA ALA A 153 7.44 -30.73 -0.98
C ALA A 153 8.48 -29.72 -1.46
N THR A 154 8.10 -28.81 -2.35
CA THR A 154 8.95 -27.69 -2.77
C THR A 154 8.31 -26.39 -2.30
N PRO A 155 8.90 -25.65 -1.33
CA PRO A 155 8.35 -24.38 -0.90
C PRO A 155 8.48 -23.33 -2.00
N ARG A 156 7.48 -22.46 -2.09
CA ARG A 156 7.38 -21.39 -3.10
C ARG A 156 7.12 -20.07 -2.42
N VAL A 157 7.92 -19.06 -2.76
CA VAL A 157 7.78 -17.68 -2.27
C VAL A 157 7.40 -16.78 -3.43
N THR A 158 6.45 -15.88 -3.22
CA THR A 158 6.05 -14.87 -4.21
C THR A 158 5.61 -13.62 -3.48
N LEU A 159 6.08 -12.46 -3.92
CA LEU A 159 5.68 -11.19 -3.36
C LEU A 159 4.45 -10.66 -4.10
N TYR A 160 3.41 -10.34 -3.34
CA TYR A 160 2.15 -9.80 -3.86
C TYR A 160 1.94 -8.37 -3.36
N GLU A 161 1.49 -7.50 -4.25
CA GLU A 161 0.94 -6.20 -3.92
C GLU A 161 -0.58 -6.30 -3.88
N THR A 162 -1.20 -5.80 -2.80
CA THR A 162 -2.66 -5.67 -2.68
C THR A 162 -3.01 -4.19 -2.53
N GLN A 163 -3.74 -3.65 -3.50
CA GLN A 163 -4.25 -2.28 -3.50
C GLN A 163 -5.74 -2.30 -3.13
N VAL A 164 -6.12 -1.57 -2.08
CA VAL A 164 -7.51 -1.52 -1.59
C VAL A 164 -8.05 -0.10 -1.70
N TYR A 165 -9.11 0.06 -2.47
CA TYR A 165 -9.81 1.32 -2.70
C TYR A 165 -11.11 1.33 -1.91
N MET A 166 -11.30 2.32 -1.03
CA MET A 166 -12.47 2.43 -0.15
C MET A 166 -13.49 3.41 -0.72
N CYS A 167 -14.78 3.12 -0.60
CA CYS A 167 -15.89 4.03 -0.88
C CYS A 167 -16.98 3.80 0.18
N GLY A 168 -16.97 4.61 1.24
CA GLY A 168 -17.75 4.32 2.44
C GLY A 168 -17.42 2.94 3.02
N GLU A 169 -18.43 2.07 3.17
CA GLU A 169 -18.28 0.69 3.65
C GLU A 169 -17.86 -0.30 2.56
N ARG A 170 -17.90 0.10 1.29
CA ARG A 170 -17.47 -0.74 0.17
C ARG A 170 -16.00 -0.60 -0.09
N HIS A 171 -15.40 -1.65 -0.64
CA HIS A 171 -14.04 -1.61 -1.10
C HIS A 171 -13.86 -2.43 -2.38
N LYS A 172 -12.86 -2.03 -3.16
CA LYS A 172 -12.36 -2.81 -4.30
C LYS A 172 -10.90 -3.16 -4.06
N SER A 173 -10.58 -4.44 -4.15
CA SER A 173 -9.21 -4.95 -3.97
C SER A 173 -8.65 -5.41 -5.30
N LEU A 174 -7.46 -4.93 -5.65
CA LEU A 174 -6.66 -5.47 -6.73
C LEU A 174 -5.42 -6.14 -6.13
N GLN A 175 -5.11 -7.34 -6.60
CA GLN A 175 -3.90 -8.04 -6.19
C GLN A 175 -3.08 -8.40 -7.43
N ALA A 176 -1.78 -8.15 -7.36
CA ALA A 176 -0.82 -8.48 -8.41
C ALA A 176 0.42 -9.12 -7.80
N ALA A 177 0.97 -10.15 -8.45
CA ALA A 177 2.30 -10.65 -8.13
C ALA A 177 3.33 -9.65 -8.66
N ILE A 178 4.19 -9.13 -7.79
CA ILE A 178 5.25 -8.19 -8.18
C ILE A 178 6.58 -8.89 -8.44
N THR A 179 6.71 -10.15 -8.03
CA THR A 179 7.80 -11.03 -8.43
C THR A 179 7.27 -12.29 -9.08
N GLY A 180 8.12 -12.95 -9.87
CA GLY A 180 7.92 -14.37 -10.17
C GLY A 180 8.06 -15.23 -8.90
N PRO A 181 7.69 -16.51 -8.97
CA PRO A 181 7.94 -17.40 -7.86
C PRO A 181 9.39 -17.81 -7.72
N GLU A 182 9.89 -17.69 -6.50
CA GLU A 182 11.15 -18.31 -6.11
C GLU A 182 10.86 -19.66 -5.45
N LEU A 183 11.60 -20.68 -5.87
CA LEU A 183 11.48 -22.04 -5.38
C LEU A 183 12.61 -22.31 -4.39
N GLY A 184 12.28 -22.88 -3.23
CA GLY A 184 13.27 -23.44 -2.33
C GLY A 184 13.67 -24.86 -2.72
N HIS A 185 14.43 -25.49 -1.85
CA HIS A 185 14.87 -26.86 -2.04
C HIS A 185 13.71 -27.83 -1.83
N THR A 186 13.67 -28.90 -2.62
CA THR A 186 12.70 -29.97 -2.42
C THR A 186 13.04 -30.74 -1.15
N VAL A 187 12.07 -30.78 -0.24
CA VAL A 187 12.12 -31.52 1.01
C VAL A 187 11.46 -32.87 0.77
N GLY A 188 12.26 -33.93 0.94
CA GLY A 188 11.82 -35.29 0.73
C GLY A 188 10.74 -35.75 1.72
N GLN A 189 10.28 -36.97 1.52
CA GLN A 189 9.34 -37.63 2.41
C GLN A 189 10.00 -37.91 3.76
N GLN A 190 9.26 -37.73 4.85
CA GLN A 190 9.72 -38.03 6.21
C GLN A 190 11.02 -37.29 6.61
N THR A 191 11.27 -36.10 6.07
CA THR A 191 12.45 -35.28 6.38
C THR A 191 12.06 -33.91 6.93
N CYS A 192 12.97 -33.31 7.70
CA CYS A 192 12.88 -31.93 8.14
C CYS A 192 14.06 -31.15 7.54
N ASP A 193 13.77 -30.06 6.81
CA ASP A 193 14.78 -29.13 6.29
C ASP A 193 14.58 -27.75 6.93
N THR A 194 15.70 -27.14 7.34
CA THR A 194 15.74 -25.89 8.12
C THR A 194 16.20 -24.71 7.29
#